data_AF-A0A954AUP8-F1
#
_entry.id   AF-A0A954AUP8-F1
#
_cell.length_a   1.000
_cell.length_b   1.000
_cell.length_c   1.000
_cell.angle_alpha   90.00
_cell.angle_beta   90.00
_cell.angle_gamma   90.00
#
_symmetry.space_group_name_H-M   'P 1'
#
loop_
_entity.id
_entity.type
_entity.pdbx_description
1 polymer ?
#
loop_
_entity_poly.entity_id
_entity_poly.type
_entity_poly.pdbx_seq_one_letter_code
_entity_poly.pdbx_strand_id
1 'polypeptide(L)' 'MAYFGKYETPDELLRDETIAREEKIKMLEDWRDDKKDYMRASEDGMEGVDRTERLRQIKKALRTLQDDPSE' A
#
# COMPACT_ATOMS: atom_id res chain seq x y z
N MET A 1 -17.05 0.19 1.13
CA MET A 1 -16.65 -1.19 1.50
C MET A 1 -15.20 -1.13 1.88
N ALA A 2 -14.87 -1.43 3.14
CA ALA A 2 -13.50 -1.46 3.60
C ALA A 2 -12.83 -2.72 3.02
N TYR A 3 -12.09 -2.59 1.92
CA TYR A 3 -11.24 -3.65 1.37
C TYR A 3 -10.05 -4.01 2.28
N PHE A 4 -10.06 -3.54 3.53
CA PHE A 4 -8.99 -3.60 4.54
C PHE A 4 -8.63 -5.01 5.05
N GLY A 5 -9.09 -6.07 4.40
CA GLY A 5 -8.74 -7.44 4.76
C GLY A 5 -8.69 -8.43 3.60
N LYS A 6 -8.87 -7.99 2.35
CA LYS A 6 -8.81 -8.92 1.19
C LYS A 6 -7.38 -9.25 0.79
N TYR A 7 -6.45 -8.31 1.00
CA TYR A 7 -5.07 -8.42 0.58
C TYR A 7 -4.15 -8.22 1.78
N GLU A 8 -3.23 -9.15 1.98
CA GLU A 8 -2.22 -9.09 3.01
C GLU A 8 -0.97 -8.37 2.52
N THR A 9 -0.76 -8.19 1.21
CA THR A 9 0.38 -7.46 0.64
C THR A 9 0.01 -6.54 -0.53
N PRO A 10 0.79 -5.45 -0.77
CA PRO A 10 0.59 -4.61 -1.96
C PRO A 10 0.76 -5.41 -3.26
N ASP A 11 1.60 -6.44 -3.25
CA ASP A 11 1.87 -7.29 -4.41
C ASP A 11 0.64 -8.12 -4.81
N GLU A 12 -0.13 -8.61 -3.85
CA GLU A 12 -1.39 -9.32 -4.12
C GLU A 12 -2.42 -8.40 -4.78
N LEU A 13 -2.51 -7.15 -4.32
CA LEU A 13 -3.38 -6.15 -4.93
C LEU A 13 -2.93 -5.81 -6.35
N LEU A 14 -1.62 -5.76 -6.63
CA LEU A 14 -1.10 -5.54 -7.98
C LEU A 14 -1.50 -6.68 -8.92
N ARG A 15 -1.40 -7.94 -8.46
CA ARG A 15 -1.72 -9.15 -9.23
C ARG A 15 -3.22 -9.35 -9.47
N ASP A 16 -4.08 -8.64 -8.75
CA ASP A 16 -5.52 -8.80 -8.91
C ASP A 16 -6.03 -8.10 -10.17
N GLU A 17 -6.25 -8.85 -11.26
CA GLU A 17 -6.78 -8.31 -12.52
C GLU A 17 -8.27 -7.94 -12.47
N THR A 18 -8.98 -8.26 -11.38
CA THR A 18 -10.41 -7.94 -11.21
C THR A 18 -10.66 -6.49 -10.79
N ILE A 19 -9.61 -5.79 -10.33
CA ILE A 19 -9.68 -4.40 -9.89
C ILE A 19 -9.00 -3.51 -10.93
N ALA A 20 -9.68 -2.42 -11.30
CA ALA A 20 -9.13 -1.41 -12.19
C ALA A 20 -7.87 -0.76 -11.61
N ARG A 21 -6.94 -0.35 -12.48
CA ARG A 21 -5.68 0.27 -12.08
C ARG A 21 -5.90 1.48 -11.17
N GLU A 22 -6.86 2.35 -11.48
CA GLU A 22 -7.18 3.53 -10.67
C GLU A 22 -7.64 3.16 -9.25
N GLU A 23 -8.46 2.12 -9.13
CA GLU A 23 -8.94 1.65 -7.83
C GLU A 23 -7.80 1.02 -7.01
N LYS A 24 -6.87 0.29 -7.67
CA LYS A 24 -5.64 -0.20 -7.02
C LYS A 24 -4.79 0.94 -6.49
N ILE A 25 -4.62 2.01 -7.27
CA ILE A 25 -3.87 3.21 -6.85
C ILE A 25 -4.52 3.79 -5.59
N LYS A 26 -5.82 4.04 -5.63
CA LYS A 26 -6.56 4.60 -4.49
C LYS A 26 -6.40 3.76 -3.22
N MET A 27 -6.55 2.44 -3.33
CA MET A 27 -6.36 1.52 -2.21
C MET A 27 -4.93 1.56 -1.64
N LEU A 28 -3.91 1.61 -2.51
CA LEU A 28 -2.52 1.72 -2.07
C LEU A 28 -2.20 3.08 -1.43
N GLU A 29 -2.86 4.16 -1.85
CA GLU A 29 -2.73 5.48 -1.23
C GLU A 29 -3.35 5.49 0.17
N ASP A 30 -4.55 4.92 0.34
CA ASP A 30 -5.18 4.76 1.64
C ASP A 30 -4.27 3.96 2.58
N TRP A 31 -3.73 2.83 2.13
CA TRP A 31 -2.79 2.03 2.90
C TRP A 31 -1.50 2.76 3.29
N ARG A 32 -0.98 3.61 2.38
CA ARG A 32 0.20 4.43 2.64
C ARG A 32 -0.08 5.40 3.78
N ASP A 33 -1.23 6.05 3.75
CA ASP A 33 -1.56 7.11 4.69
C ASP A 33 -1.94 6.52 6.06
N ASP A 34 -2.69 5.42 6.10
CA ASP A 34 -2.92 4.64 7.31
C ASP A 34 -1.61 4.14 7.95
N LYS A 35 -0.65 3.68 7.14
CA LYS A 35 0.65 3.24 7.67
C LYS A 35 1.43 4.41 8.26
N LYS A 36 1.39 5.58 7.65
CA LYS A 36 2.03 6.79 8.19
C LYS A 36 1.37 7.25 9.48
N ASP A 37 0.05 7.23 9.54
CA ASP A 37 -0.71 7.62 10.74
C ASP A 37 -0.49 6.62 11.87
N TYR A 38 -0.47 5.32 11.57
CA TYR A 38 -0.04 4.29 12.51
C TYR A 38 1.40 4.52 13.01
N MET A 39 2.33 4.86 12.12
CA MET A 39 3.73 5.16 12.50
C MET A 39 3.82 6.39 13.41
N ARG A 40 3.09 7.46 13.10
CA ARG A 40 2.99 8.68 13.93
C ARG A 40 2.38 8.38 15.29
N ALA A 41 1.30 7.61 15.33
CA ALA A 41 0.67 7.18 16.57
C ALA A 41 1.55 6.23 17.40
N SER A 42 2.49 5.54 16.74
CA SER A 42 3.39 4.56 17.37
C SER A 42 4.81 5.08 17.59
N GLU A 43 5.01 6.41 17.63
CA GLU A 43 6.32 7.05 17.89
C GLU A 43 6.90 6.72 19.27
N ASP A 44 6.11 6.14 20.19
CA ASP A 44 6.63 5.51 21.41
C ASP A 44 7.12 4.07 21.14
N GLY A 45 8.39 3.95 20.70
CA GLY A 45 9.25 2.88 21.22
C GLY A 45 9.54 1.64 20.36
N MET A 46 9.12 1.55 19.09
CA MET A 46 9.53 0.41 18.25
C MET A 46 9.77 0.80 16.78
N GLU A 47 10.97 1.29 16.48
CA GLU A 47 11.55 1.28 15.13
C GLU A 47 11.84 -0.17 14.69
N GLY A 48 10.78 -0.92 14.37
CA GLY A 48 10.90 -2.23 13.75
C GLY A 48 11.14 -2.08 12.25
N VAL A 49 12.23 -2.69 11.74
CA VAL A 49 12.61 -2.79 10.31
C VAL A 49 11.43 -3.15 9.40
N ASP A 50 10.49 -3.94 9.92
CA ASP A 50 9.28 -4.40 9.24
C ASP A 50 8.30 -3.25 8.85
N ARG A 51 8.18 -2.20 9.67
CA ARG A 51 7.25 -1.09 9.41
C ARG A 51 7.65 -0.27 8.19
N THR A 52 8.95 0.01 8.09
CA THR A 52 9.53 0.78 7.00
C THR A 52 9.56 -0.03 5.71
N GLU A 53 9.78 -1.34 5.80
CA GLU A 53 9.73 -2.24 4.65
C GLU A 53 8.33 -2.30 4.04
N ARG A 54 7.29 -2.38 4.87
CA ARG A 54 5.91 -2.35 4.40
C ARG A 54 5.56 -1.05 3.66
N LEU A 55 5.95 0.10 4.21
CA LEU A 55 5.75 1.40 3.57
C LEU A 55 6.52 1.50 2.24
N ARG A 56 7.73 0.93 2.17
CA ARG A 56 8.53 0.86 0.95
C ARG A 56 7.84 0.01 -0.11
N GLN A 57 7.27 -1.14 0.25
CA GLN A 57 6.52 -2.00 -0.66
C GLN A 57 5.29 -1.29 -1.26
N ILE A 58 4.51 -0.57 -0.42
CA ILE A 58 3.36 0.21 -0.88
C ILE A 58 3.79 1.29 -1.89
N LYS A 59 4.86 2.04 -1.58
CA LYS A 59 5.39 3.06 -2.49
C LYS A 59 5.90 2.47 -3.81
N LYS A 60 6.56 1.31 -3.75
CA LYS A 60 7.03 0.60 -4.95
C LYS A 60 5.84 0.19 -5.82
N ALA A 61 4.78 -0.36 -5.21
CA ALA A 61 3.57 -0.76 -5.91
C ALA A 61 2.86 0.42 -6.58
N LEU A 62 2.72 1.56 -5.87
CA LEU A 62 2.19 2.79 -6.45
C LEU A 62 3.01 3.28 -7.63
N ARG A 63 4.34 3.22 -7.52
CA ARG A 63 5.24 3.62 -8.59
C ARG A 63 5.11 2.71 -9.80
N THR A 64 5.05 1.39 -9.62
CA THR A 64 4.76 0.43 -10.70
C THR A 64 3.40 0.74 -11.34
N LEU A 65 2.40 1.06 -10.51
CA LEU A 65 1.15 1.73 -10.84
C LEU A 65 1.36 2.80 -11.91
N GLN A 66 1.98 3.90 -11.48
CA GLN A 66 2.06 5.17 -12.17
C GLN A 66 3.04 5.18 -13.35
N ASP A 67 4.16 4.46 -13.25
CA ASP A 67 5.21 4.36 -14.28
C ASP A 67 4.83 3.35 -15.39
N ASP A 68 3.75 2.59 -15.25
CA ASP A 68 3.20 1.77 -16.34
C ASP A 68 2.09 2.56 -17.07
N PRO A 69 2.41 3.24 -18.19
CA PRO A 69 1.45 3.94 -19.03
C PRO A 69 0.67 3.01 -19.97
N SER A 70 0.77 1.68 -19.80
CA SER A 70 0.17 0.72 -20.73
C SER A 70 -1.31 0.46 -20.41
N GLU A 71 -2.17 1.43 -20.72
CA GLU A 71 -3.56 1.19 -21.18
C GLU A 71 -3.78 1.89 -22.52
#